data_AF-A0A953JZL7-F1
#
_entry.id   AF-A0A953JZL7-F1
#
_cell.length_a   1.000
_cell.length_b   1.000
_cell.length_c   1.000
_cell.angle_alpha   90.00
_cell.angle_beta   90.00
_cell.angle_gamma   90.00
#
_symmetry.space_group_name_H-M   'P 1'
#
loop_
_entity.id
_entity.type
_entity.pdbx_description
1 polymer ?
#
loop_
_entity_poly.entity_id
_entity_poly.type
_entity_poly.pdbx_seq_one_letter_code
_entity_poly.pdbx_strand_id
1 'polypeptide(L)'
;MNVRIPSLLVFCAAIVLIASCSEKPNYDYTPVHKSFSSDPYNATLTKSQYFEINADQDNVIEGEQGIIISIPKGAFYKEGNEKVSGTVKVELTEALHLSDMIFSNLTTMSDGNLLSTGGMFYVNFTQNDQQLVIDKEVPLYVQVPK
;
A
#
# COMPACT_ATOMS: atom_id res chain seq x y z
N MET A 1 -60.24 20.83 -1.17
CA MET A 1 -59.84 19.86 -2.21
C MET A 1 -58.77 18.97 -1.57
N ASN A 2 -59.17 17.84 -0.98
CA ASN A 2 -58.29 17.02 -0.14
C ASN A 2 -57.69 15.90 -0.99
N VAL A 3 -56.40 16.01 -1.29
CA VAL A 3 -55.66 14.97 -2.00
C VAL A 3 -55.25 13.89 -1.00
N ARG A 4 -55.83 12.69 -1.14
CA ARG A 4 -55.44 11.49 -0.39
C ARG A 4 -54.24 10.86 -1.08
N ILE A 5 -53.04 11.08 -0.52
CA ILE A 5 -51.81 10.43 -0.99
C ILE A 5 -51.82 8.99 -0.46
N PRO A 6 -51.75 7.94 -1.31
CA PRO A 6 -51.81 6.56 -0.86
C PRO A 6 -50.50 6.17 -0.14
N SER A 7 -50.59 5.47 1.00
CA SER A 7 -49.44 5.14 1.86
C SER A 7 -48.38 4.25 1.17
N LEU A 8 -48.72 3.62 0.05
CA LEU A 8 -47.80 2.81 -0.76
C LEU A 8 -46.72 3.65 -1.47
N LEU A 9 -47.04 4.91 -1.82
CA LEU A 9 -46.08 5.84 -2.46
C LEU A 9 -45.04 6.39 -1.47
N VAL A 10 -45.39 6.49 -0.19
CA VAL A 10 -44.50 6.92 0.89
C VAL A 10 -43.47 5.84 1.22
N PHE A 11 -43.85 4.57 1.13
CA PHE A 11 -42.98 3.44 1.45
C PHE A 11 -41.87 3.21 0.40
N CYS A 12 -42.17 3.42 -0.90
CA CYS A 12 -41.16 3.35 -1.96
C CYS A 12 -40.10 4.47 -1.86
N ALA A 13 -40.47 5.66 -1.41
CA ALA A 13 -39.52 6.77 -1.23
C ALA A 13 -38.53 6.53 -0.08
N ALA A 14 -38.95 5.78 0.96
CA ALA A 14 -38.08 5.40 2.08
C ALA A 14 -37.02 4.35 1.69
N ILE A 15 -37.31 3.48 0.72
CA ILE A 15 -36.38 2.44 0.23
C ILE A 15 -35.28 3.05 -0.68
N VAL A 16 -35.58 4.14 -1.39
CA VAL A 16 -34.60 4.82 -2.26
C VAL A 16 -33.53 5.57 -1.45
N LEU A 17 -33.84 5.99 -0.22
CA LEU A 17 -32.90 6.73 0.63
C LEU A 17 -31.80 5.86 1.27
N ILE A 18 -31.98 4.53 1.35
CA ILE A 18 -30.99 3.60 1.94
C ILE A 18 -29.99 3.05 0.91
N ALA A 19 -30.22 3.28 -0.39
CA ALA A 19 -29.34 2.78 -1.45
C ALA A 19 -28.19 3.72 -1.83
N SER A 20 -28.11 4.91 -1.21
CA SER A 20 -27.11 5.91 -1.53
C SER A 20 -26.20 6.17 -0.32
N CYS A 21 -25.21 5.30 -0.12
CA CYS A 21 -23.88 5.72 0.32
C CYS A 21 -22.93 4.51 0.38
N SER A 22 -22.13 4.37 -0.67
CA SER A 22 -20.78 3.82 -0.56
C SER A 22 -19.91 4.71 -1.43
N GLU A 23 -19.43 5.82 -0.87
CA GLU A 23 -18.39 6.62 -1.52
C GLU A 23 -17.18 5.71 -1.67
N LYS A 24 -16.79 5.41 -2.92
CA LYS A 24 -15.54 4.71 -3.18
C LYS A 24 -14.41 5.67 -2.83
N PRO A 25 -13.48 5.30 -1.93
CA PRO A 25 -12.39 6.19 -1.59
C PRO A 25 -11.60 6.56 -2.85
N ASN A 26 -11.41 7.87 -3.07
CA ASN A 26 -10.57 8.39 -4.12
C ASN A 26 -9.11 8.28 -3.66
N TYR A 27 -8.42 7.23 -4.10
CA TYR A 27 -7.00 7.05 -3.83
C TYR A 27 -6.19 7.90 -4.81
N ASP A 28 -5.19 8.62 -4.32
CA ASP A 28 -4.28 9.38 -5.18
C ASP A 28 -3.26 8.42 -5.80
N TYR A 29 -3.25 8.30 -7.13
CA TYR A 29 -2.42 7.36 -7.89
C TYR A 29 -1.06 7.95 -8.27
N THR A 30 -0.55 8.90 -7.48
CA THR A 30 0.74 9.51 -7.75
C THR A 30 1.85 8.46 -7.75
N PRO A 31 2.78 8.50 -8.74
CA PRO A 31 3.93 7.61 -8.74
C PRO A 31 4.73 7.74 -7.44
N VAL A 32 5.03 6.61 -6.80
CA VAL A 32 5.86 6.59 -5.60
C VAL A 32 7.32 6.77 -6.02
N HIS A 33 7.92 7.89 -5.62
CA HIS A 33 9.34 8.16 -5.85
C HIS A 33 10.15 7.81 -4.60
N LYS A 34 10.99 6.77 -4.68
CA LYS A 34 11.88 6.33 -3.58
C LYS A 34 12.95 7.38 -3.25
N SER A 35 13.40 8.14 -4.23
CA SER A 35 14.37 9.23 -4.04
C SER A 35 14.15 10.34 -5.05
N PHE A 36 14.70 11.52 -4.74
CA PHE A 36 14.74 12.66 -5.66
C PHE A 36 16.12 12.77 -6.28
N SER A 37 16.21 13.26 -7.51
CA SER A 37 17.49 13.40 -8.22
C SER A 37 18.48 14.35 -7.52
N SER A 38 17.98 15.28 -6.71
CA SER A 38 18.78 16.21 -5.91
C SER A 38 19.20 15.66 -4.54
N ASP A 39 18.82 14.42 -4.18
CA ASP A 39 19.17 13.83 -2.90
C ASP A 39 20.68 13.52 -2.84
N PRO A 40 21.44 14.11 -1.89
CA PRO A 40 22.88 13.86 -1.76
C PRO A 40 23.22 12.40 -1.41
N TYR A 41 22.27 11.61 -0.90
CA TYR A 41 22.45 10.20 -0.54
C TYR A 41 22.07 9.24 -1.67
N ASN A 42 21.63 9.74 -2.84
CA ASN A 42 21.11 8.90 -3.92
C ASN A 42 22.11 7.82 -4.39
N ALA A 43 23.42 8.08 -4.32
CA ALA A 43 24.47 7.14 -4.68
C ALA A 43 24.71 6.04 -3.61
N THR A 44 24.28 6.27 -2.38
CA THR A 44 24.52 5.39 -1.22
C THR A 44 23.25 4.74 -0.68
N LEU A 45 22.09 5.03 -1.27
CA LEU A 45 20.82 4.42 -0.89
C LEU A 45 20.91 2.89 -0.89
N THR A 46 20.29 2.28 0.11
CA THR A 46 20.17 0.84 0.18
C THR A 46 19.42 0.31 -1.03
N LYS A 47 19.99 -0.74 -1.63
CA LYS A 47 19.52 -1.30 -2.89
C LYS A 47 18.17 -1.98 -2.71
N SER A 48 17.34 -1.86 -3.74
CA SER A 48 16.09 -2.60 -3.83
C SER A 48 16.33 -4.02 -4.34
N GLN A 49 15.55 -4.95 -3.80
CA GLN A 49 15.28 -6.28 -4.33
C GLN A 49 13.97 -6.23 -5.12
N TYR A 50 13.86 -7.07 -6.16
CA TYR A 50 12.68 -7.10 -7.01
C TYR A 50 12.13 -8.53 -7.12
N PHE A 51 10.80 -8.65 -6.97
CA PHE A 51 10.08 -9.91 -7.04
C PHE A 51 8.92 -9.80 -8.03
N GLU A 52 8.47 -10.93 -8.53
CA GLU A 52 7.22 -11.05 -9.29
C GLU A 52 6.27 -12.00 -8.57
N ILE A 53 5.04 -11.56 -8.36
CA ILE A 53 3.98 -12.34 -7.70
C ILE A 53 2.76 -12.43 -8.61
N ASN A 54 1.88 -13.39 -8.36
CA ASN A 54 0.61 -13.50 -9.08
C ASN A 54 -0.56 -13.05 -8.18
N ALA A 55 -1.23 -11.97 -8.54
CA ALA A 55 -2.33 -11.38 -7.77
C ALA A 55 -3.59 -12.28 -7.68
N ASP A 56 -3.69 -13.34 -8.48
CA ASP A 56 -4.82 -14.26 -8.51
C ASP A 56 -4.78 -15.33 -7.39
N GLN A 57 -3.72 -15.36 -6.59
CA GLN A 57 -3.49 -16.28 -5.47
C GLN A 57 -2.82 -15.57 -4.29
N ASP A 58 -2.72 -16.26 -3.15
CA ASP A 58 -1.94 -15.79 -2.01
C ASP A 58 -0.45 -15.92 -2.30
N ASN A 59 0.35 -14.93 -1.89
CA ASN A 59 1.78 -14.90 -2.10
C ASN A 59 2.52 -14.59 -0.80
N VAL A 60 3.76 -15.05 -0.71
CA VAL A 60 4.71 -14.69 0.34
C VAL A 60 6.03 -14.33 -0.32
N ILE A 61 6.61 -13.20 0.06
CA ILE A 61 7.98 -12.84 -0.30
C ILE A 61 8.83 -12.75 0.96
N GLU A 62 10.10 -13.13 0.83
CA GLU A 62 11.11 -13.06 1.89
C GLU A 62 12.30 -12.27 1.33
N GLY A 63 12.64 -11.18 2.00
CA GLY A 63 13.79 -10.33 1.68
C GLY A 63 15.09 -10.91 2.20
N GLU A 64 16.21 -10.49 1.60
CA GLU A 64 17.57 -10.89 2.00
C GLU A 64 17.92 -10.59 3.46
N GLN A 65 17.34 -9.54 4.07
CA GLN A 65 17.55 -9.23 5.49
C GLN A 65 16.51 -9.87 6.42
N GLY A 66 15.58 -10.65 5.87
CA GLY A 66 14.64 -11.49 6.62
C GLY A 66 13.24 -10.89 6.83
N ILE A 67 12.89 -9.77 6.19
CA ILE A 67 11.51 -9.30 6.19
C ILE A 67 10.67 -10.27 5.36
N ILE A 68 9.55 -10.72 5.94
CA ILE A 68 8.57 -11.56 5.27
C ILE A 68 7.30 -10.75 5.05
N ILE A 69 6.80 -10.72 3.82
CA ILE A 69 5.55 -10.05 3.47
C ILE A 69 4.58 -11.09 2.91
N SER A 70 3.48 -11.31 3.63
CA SER A 70 2.34 -12.10 3.18
C SER A 70 1.34 -11.19 2.47
N ILE A 71 0.99 -11.56 1.25
CA ILE A 71 0.20 -10.78 0.31
C ILE A 71 -1.00 -11.62 -0.10
N PRO A 72 -2.18 -11.42 0.52
CA PRO A 72 -3.36 -12.19 0.18
C PRO A 72 -3.85 -11.90 -1.24
N LYS A 73 -4.54 -12.86 -1.83
CA LYS A 73 -5.25 -12.68 -3.10
C LYS A 73 -6.16 -11.46 -3.04
N GLY A 74 -6.14 -10.64 -4.09
CA GLY A 74 -7.05 -9.50 -4.23
C GLY A 74 -6.71 -8.30 -3.34
N ALA A 75 -5.50 -8.27 -2.77
CA ALA A 75 -4.96 -7.17 -1.95
C ALA A 75 -4.71 -5.87 -2.74
N PHE A 76 -4.88 -5.85 -4.06
CA PHE A 76 -4.57 -4.69 -4.89
C PHE A 76 -5.72 -4.26 -5.80
N TYR A 77 -5.79 -2.96 -6.06
CA TYR A 77 -6.57 -2.35 -7.12
C TYR A 77 -5.79 -1.23 -7.83
N LYS A 78 -6.23 -0.89 -9.03
CA LYS A 78 -5.74 0.22 -9.85
C LYS A 78 -6.62 1.45 -9.73
N GLU A 79 -6.23 2.50 -10.46
CA GLU A 79 -7.07 3.65 -10.73
C GLU A 79 -8.49 3.28 -11.14
N GLY A 80 -9.47 3.97 -10.56
CA GLY A 80 -10.88 3.67 -10.76
C GLY A 80 -11.42 2.45 -9.98
N ASN A 81 -10.65 1.91 -9.03
CA ASN A 81 -11.07 0.80 -8.16
C ASN A 81 -11.25 -0.54 -8.92
N GLU A 82 -10.44 -0.74 -9.97
CA GLU A 82 -10.36 -1.99 -10.74
C GLU A 82 -9.47 -3.00 -10.00
N LYS A 83 -9.97 -4.23 -9.78
CA LYS A 83 -9.19 -5.29 -9.13
C LYS A 83 -8.03 -5.73 -10.02
N VAL A 84 -6.86 -5.94 -9.41
CA VAL A 84 -5.65 -6.41 -10.11
C VAL A 84 -5.69 -7.94 -10.22
N SER A 85 -5.28 -8.45 -11.39
CA SER A 85 -5.05 -9.88 -11.67
C SER A 85 -3.73 -10.05 -12.42
N GLY A 86 -3.19 -11.28 -12.45
CA GLY A 86 -1.92 -11.58 -13.10
C GLY A 86 -0.68 -11.05 -12.37
N THR A 87 0.40 -10.85 -13.12
CA THR A 87 1.73 -10.52 -12.56
C THR A 87 1.78 -9.11 -11.96
N VAL A 88 2.30 -9.02 -10.74
CA VAL A 88 2.62 -7.78 -10.03
C VAL A 88 4.11 -7.78 -9.71
N LYS A 89 4.78 -6.66 -9.99
CA LYS A 89 6.16 -6.43 -9.57
C LYS A 89 6.18 -5.87 -8.17
N VAL A 90 7.03 -6.43 -7.32
CA VAL A 90 7.27 -5.96 -5.95
C VAL A 90 8.69 -5.43 -5.87
N GLU A 91 8.84 -4.22 -5.38
CA GLU A 91 10.13 -3.63 -5.00
C GLU A 91 10.22 -3.62 -3.48
N LEU A 92 11.25 -4.24 -2.90
CA LEU A 92 11.51 -4.27 -1.46
C LEU A 92 12.90 -3.69 -1.18
N THR A 93 13.02 -2.81 -0.20
CA THR A 93 14.30 -2.34 0.33
C THR A 93 14.31 -2.53 1.82
N GLU A 94 15.36 -3.13 2.34
CA GLU A 94 15.52 -3.40 3.77
C GLU A 94 16.75 -2.64 4.26
N ALA A 95 16.58 -1.83 5.28
CA ALA A 95 17.65 -1.12 5.99
C ALA A 95 17.57 -1.50 7.47
N LEU A 96 17.85 -2.77 7.76
CA LEU A 96 17.83 -3.32 9.13
C LEU A 96 19.17 -3.15 9.86
N HIS A 97 20.26 -2.95 9.14
CA HIS A 97 21.56 -2.67 9.72
C HIS A 97 21.83 -1.16 9.84
N LEU A 98 22.59 -0.77 10.88
CA LEU A 98 22.93 0.63 11.12
C LEU A 98 23.66 1.29 9.93
N SER A 99 24.54 0.55 9.25
CA SER A 99 25.24 1.03 8.05
C SER A 99 24.25 1.46 6.97
N ASP A 100 23.24 0.63 6.71
CA ASP A 100 22.25 0.84 5.66
C ASP A 100 21.40 2.09 5.97
N MET A 101 21.04 2.26 7.25
CA MET A 101 20.31 3.44 7.73
C MET A 101 21.13 4.73 7.60
N ILE A 102 22.42 4.70 7.94
CA ILE A 102 23.30 5.87 7.81
C ILE A 102 23.48 6.25 6.34
N PHE A 103 23.80 5.28 5.49
CA PHE A 103 24.03 5.52 4.06
C PHE A 103 22.77 5.95 3.31
N SER A 104 21.59 5.61 3.83
CA SER A 104 20.31 6.02 3.27
C SER A 104 19.70 7.26 3.93
N ASN A 105 20.43 7.94 4.84
CA ASN A 105 19.94 9.11 5.58
C ASN A 105 18.63 8.84 6.35
N LEU A 106 18.50 7.62 6.87
CA LEU A 106 17.32 7.19 7.61
C LEU A 106 17.53 7.25 9.13
N THR A 107 18.62 7.86 9.59
CA THR A 107 18.91 7.98 11.02
C THR A 107 17.91 8.90 11.72
N THR A 108 17.43 8.48 12.89
CA THR A 108 16.55 9.29 13.74
C THR A 108 17.25 9.65 15.04
N MET A 109 16.91 10.81 15.60
CA MET A 109 17.51 11.31 16.85
C MET A 109 16.43 11.68 17.86
N SER A 110 16.72 11.46 19.15
CA SER A 110 15.93 11.92 20.28
C SER A 110 16.88 12.44 21.36
N ASP A 111 16.62 13.64 21.86
CA ASP A 111 17.46 14.33 22.85
C ASP A 111 18.95 14.37 22.48
N GLY A 112 19.24 14.56 21.20
CA GLY A 112 20.61 14.63 20.68
C GLY A 112 21.33 13.28 20.53
N ASN A 113 20.67 12.17 20.83
CA ASN A 113 21.21 10.82 20.69
C ASN A 113 20.57 10.09 19.50
N LEU A 114 21.33 9.19 18.87
CA LEU A 114 20.78 8.27 17.87
C LEU A 114 19.75 7.35 18.54
N LEU A 115 18.56 7.28 17.95
CA LEU A 115 17.55 6.32 18.38
C LEU A 115 17.89 4.93 17.86
N SER A 116 17.80 3.94 18.74
CA SER A 116 17.84 2.53 18.33
C SER A 116 16.46 2.15 17.81
N THR A 117 16.37 1.88 16.51
CA THR A 117 15.17 1.31 15.87
C THR A 117 15.39 -0.18 15.57
N GLY A 118 14.32 -0.90 15.24
CA GLY A 118 14.41 -2.25 14.68
C GLY A 118 14.74 -2.27 13.18
N GLY A 119 15.21 -1.15 12.62
CA GLY A 119 15.42 -0.95 11.19
C GLY A 119 14.25 -0.24 10.48
N MET A 120 14.37 -0.11 9.17
CA MET A 120 13.35 0.42 8.27
C MET A 120 13.26 -0.41 7.01
N PHE A 121 12.11 -0.36 6.35
CA PHE A 121 11.94 -0.96 5.04
C PHE A 121 11.00 -0.14 4.18
N TYR A 122 11.15 -0.31 2.87
CA TYR A 122 10.28 0.26 1.85
C TYR A 122 9.75 -0.89 0.99
N VAL A 123 8.46 -0.84 0.68
CA VAL A 123 7.84 -1.80 -0.24
C VAL A 123 6.95 -1.05 -1.23
N ASN A 124 7.03 -1.42 -2.50
CA ASN A 124 6.20 -0.87 -3.56
C ASN A 124 5.69 -1.96 -4.50
N PHE A 125 4.50 -1.73 -5.07
CA PHE A 125 3.78 -2.67 -5.93
C PHE A 125 3.37 -1.97 -7.22
N THR A 126 3.78 -2.53 -8.36
CA THR A 126 3.42 -1.99 -9.68
C THR A 126 2.97 -3.08 -10.64
N GLN A 127 2.10 -2.73 -11.58
CA GLN A 127 1.74 -3.58 -12.71
C GLN A 127 1.80 -2.75 -14.00
N ASN A 128 2.55 -3.22 -15.00
CA ASN A 128 2.75 -2.49 -16.26
C ASN A 128 3.18 -1.02 -16.02
N ASP A 129 4.09 -0.83 -15.06
CA ASP A 129 4.61 0.47 -14.61
C ASP A 129 3.56 1.42 -14.01
N GLN A 130 2.35 0.93 -13.73
CA GLN A 130 1.31 1.65 -12.99
C GLN A 130 1.38 1.31 -11.50
N GLN A 131 1.27 2.34 -10.66
CA GLN A 131 1.23 2.23 -9.20
C GLN A 131 -0.04 1.49 -8.76
N LEU A 132 0.12 0.49 -7.91
CA LEU A 132 -1.00 -0.21 -7.27
C LEU A 132 -1.30 0.37 -5.90
N VAL A 133 -2.55 0.22 -5.47
CA VAL A 133 -2.98 0.60 -4.13
C VAL A 133 -3.43 -0.63 -3.36
N ILE A 134 -3.08 -0.66 -2.07
CA ILE A 134 -3.41 -1.76 -1.17
C ILE A 134 -4.86 -1.62 -0.69
N ASP A 135 -5.63 -2.70 -0.83
CA ASP A 135 -6.98 -2.81 -0.30
C ASP A 135 -6.96 -2.89 1.21
N LYS A 136 -7.59 -1.91 1.87
CA LYS A 136 -7.69 -1.86 3.34
C LYS A 136 -8.50 -3.02 3.90
N GLU A 137 -9.42 -3.57 3.12
CA GLU A 137 -10.23 -4.73 3.52
C GLU A 137 -9.47 -6.05 3.35
N VAL A 138 -8.38 -6.05 2.57
CA VAL A 138 -7.51 -7.21 2.33
C VAL A 138 -6.04 -6.79 2.57
N PRO A 139 -5.66 -6.55 3.84
CA PRO A 139 -4.38 -5.96 4.18
C PRO A 139 -3.22 -6.94 3.95
N LEU A 140 -2.03 -6.37 3.76
CA LEU A 140 -0.77 -7.11 3.79
C LEU A 140 -0.36 -7.39 5.24
N TYR A 141 0.34 -8.50 5.46
CA TYR A 141 0.98 -8.79 6.75
C TYR A 141 2.50 -8.76 6.57
N VAL A 142 3.17 -7.97 7.40
CA VAL A 142 4.63 -7.85 7.39
C VAL A 142 5.19 -8.37 8.70
N GLN A 143 6.16 -9.27 8.61
CA GLN A 143 6.97 -9.73 9.72
C GLN A 143 8.37 -9.14 9.59
N VAL A 144 8.81 -8.44 10.63
CA VAL A 144 10.18 -7.95 10.77
C VAL A 144 10.97 -8.96 11.60
N PRO A 145 12.18 -9.36 11.18
CA PRO A 145 13.01 -10.29 11.95
C PRO A 145 13.44 -9.66 13.28
N LYS A 146 13.79 -10.51 14.25
CA LYS A 146 14.21 -10.09 15.60
C LYS A 146 15.64 -9.58 15.65
#